data_AF-G1T1A3-F1
#
_entry.id   AF-G1T1A3-F1
#
_cell.length_a   1.000
_cell.length_b   1.000
_cell.length_c   1.000
_cell.angle_alpha   90.00
_cell.angle_beta   90.00
_cell.angle_gamma   90.00
#
_symmetry.space_group_name_H-M   'P 1'
#
loop_
_entity.id
_entity.type
_entity.pdbx_description
1 polymer ?
#
loop_
_entity_poly.entity_id
_entity_poly.type
_entity_poly.pdbx_seq_one_letter_code
_entity_poly.pdbx_strand_id
1 'polypeptide(L)'
;MDDTKVCHQQEPHPCLLVWGCSGFGAPRLQARIWSWLRGKLCALMLFPERILPWKGTVTAIPCHNFCHNNIWKNTGQEKKMIKFFLMVNKQGQTRLSKYYEHVEINKRTLLETEVIKSCLSRSNEQCSFIEYKDFKLIYRQYAALFIVVGVNDTENEMAIYEFIHNFVEVLDEYFSRVSELDIMFNLDKVHIILDEMVLNGCIVETNRTRILAPLLILDKMSES
;
A
#
# COMPACT_ATOMS: atom_id res chain seq x y z
N MET A 1 17.20 -44.21 -11.48
CA MET A 1 18.40 -44.22 -10.62
C MET A 1 18.94 -42.79 -10.60
N ASP A 2 18.09 -41.80 -10.31
CA ASP A 2 17.51 -41.51 -8.98
C ASP A 2 18.59 -41.36 -7.93
N ASP A 3 18.80 -40.12 -7.50
CA ASP A 3 18.79 -39.81 -6.07
C ASP A 3 18.45 -38.33 -5.85
N THR A 4 17.16 -38.14 -5.60
CA THR A 4 16.49 -37.01 -5.00
C THR A 4 17.11 -36.71 -3.63
N LYS A 5 17.58 -35.47 -3.40
CA LYS A 5 17.80 -34.96 -2.03
C LYS A 5 16.88 -33.79 -1.73
N VAL A 6 15.90 -34.13 -0.91
CA VAL A 6 14.91 -33.32 -0.21
C VAL A 6 15.61 -32.24 0.61
N CYS A 7 15.22 -30.98 0.41
CA CYS A 7 15.52 -29.88 1.34
C CYS A 7 14.54 -29.96 2.52
N HIS A 8 15.04 -30.35 3.70
CA HIS A 8 14.27 -30.26 4.93
C HIS A 8 14.36 -28.83 5.51
N GLN A 9 13.19 -28.24 5.74
CA GLN A 9 12.95 -27.07 6.58
C GLN A 9 13.67 -27.23 7.94
N GLN A 10 14.36 -26.17 8.37
CA GLN A 10 14.92 -26.08 9.71
C GLN A 10 14.34 -24.84 10.39
N GLU A 11 13.46 -25.08 11.36
CA GLU A 11 12.87 -24.06 12.24
C GLU A 11 13.91 -23.59 13.28
N PRO A 12 13.88 -22.32 13.71
CA PRO A 12 14.86 -21.78 14.65
C PRO A 12 14.51 -22.14 16.10
N HIS A 13 15.49 -22.71 16.80
CA HIS A 13 15.46 -22.99 18.24
C HIS A 13 15.54 -21.70 19.09
N PRO A 14 14.92 -21.68 20.29
CA PRO A 14 14.98 -20.55 21.21
C PRO A 14 16.30 -20.55 22.01
N CYS A 15 16.96 -19.40 22.08
CA CYS A 15 18.08 -19.17 23.00
C CYS A 15 17.58 -19.11 24.44
N LEU A 16 17.93 -20.14 25.22
CA LEU A 16 17.83 -20.19 26.68
C LEU A 16 18.65 -19.05 27.31
N LEU A 17 17.98 -18.13 28.01
CA LEU A 17 18.61 -17.29 29.03
C LEU A 17 18.61 -18.06 30.36
N VAL A 18 19.80 -18.47 30.76
CA VAL A 18 20.11 -19.01 32.09
C VAL A 18 20.17 -17.85 33.08
N TRP A 19 19.23 -17.78 34.01
CA TRP A 19 19.44 -17.16 35.32
C TRP A 19 19.10 -18.20 36.38
N GLY A 20 20.14 -18.72 37.03
CA GLY A 20 20.00 -19.60 38.17
C GLY A 20 19.49 -18.83 39.39
N CYS A 21 18.36 -19.28 39.93
CA CYS A 21 18.02 -19.06 41.33
C CYS A 21 17.90 -20.43 41.99
N SER A 22 18.89 -20.73 42.81
CA SER A 22 18.98 -21.92 43.65
C SER A 22 17.89 -21.90 44.73
N GLY A 23 16.99 -22.88 44.64
CA GLY A 23 16.44 -23.67 45.74
C GLY A 23 15.81 -22.96 46.94
N PHE A 24 14.49 -23.05 47.05
CA PHE A 24 13.82 -23.58 48.25
C PHE A 24 12.51 -24.27 47.85
N GLY A 25 12.15 -25.31 48.59
CA GLY A 25 11.30 -26.42 48.16
C GLY A 25 9.80 -26.18 48.04
N ALA A 26 9.22 -27.02 47.19
CA ALA A 26 7.99 -27.80 47.40
C ALA A 26 6.62 -27.24 46.97
N PRO A 27 5.65 -28.14 46.64
CA PRO A 27 4.63 -27.90 45.61
C PRO A 27 3.17 -27.91 46.12
N ARG A 28 2.26 -27.21 45.41
CA ARG A 28 0.97 -27.72 44.88
C ARG A 28 -0.08 -26.62 44.66
N LEU A 29 -0.79 -26.79 43.54
CA LEU A 29 -2.14 -26.36 43.21
C LEU A 29 -2.44 -24.88 42.92
N GLN A 30 -2.56 -24.61 41.62
CA GLN A 30 -3.70 -24.00 40.93
C GLN A 30 -4.40 -22.77 41.53
N ALA A 31 -4.49 -21.76 40.65
CA ALA A 31 -5.68 -20.96 40.34
C ALA A 31 -5.65 -19.46 40.74
N ARG A 32 -5.85 -18.63 39.71
CA ARG A 32 -6.63 -17.37 39.71
C ARG A 32 -5.93 -16.10 40.24
N ILE A 33 -5.11 -15.50 39.38
CA ILE A 33 -4.91 -14.04 39.37
C ILE A 33 -5.66 -13.51 38.14
N TRP A 34 -6.97 -13.33 38.29
CA TRP A 34 -7.76 -12.35 37.56
C TRP A 34 -8.71 -11.73 38.59
N SER A 35 -8.72 -10.40 38.64
CA SER A 35 -9.71 -9.56 39.33
C SER A 35 -9.55 -9.37 40.84
N TRP A 36 -8.63 -8.48 41.23
CA TRP A 36 -8.90 -7.55 42.32
C TRP A 36 -8.60 -6.11 41.87
N LEU A 37 -9.69 -5.41 41.50
CA LEU A 37 -9.92 -3.95 41.53
C LEU A 37 -8.94 -3.07 40.73
N ARG A 38 -9.26 -2.61 39.53
CA ARG A 38 -10.35 -1.67 39.16
C ARG A 38 -10.35 -0.37 39.99
N GLY A 39 -9.45 0.54 39.62
CA GLY A 39 -9.77 1.94 39.31
C GLY A 39 -10.00 2.97 40.43
N LYS A 40 -9.56 4.20 40.11
CA LYS A 40 -9.84 5.51 40.74
C LYS A 40 -8.94 5.83 41.96
N LEU A 41 -8.29 7.00 42.09
CA LEU A 41 -8.63 8.34 41.63
C LEU A 41 -7.41 9.30 41.74
N CYS A 42 -7.43 10.35 40.91
CA CYS A 42 -6.93 11.72 41.13
C CYS A 42 -5.44 12.04 41.28
N ALA A 43 -4.88 12.58 40.20
CA ALA A 43 -4.00 13.73 40.25
C ALA A 43 -4.78 14.98 40.71
N LEU A 44 -4.23 15.75 41.66
CA LEU A 44 -4.29 17.23 41.74
C LEU A 44 -3.58 17.73 43.01
N MET A 45 -2.61 18.62 42.77
CA MET A 45 -2.35 19.86 43.51
C MET A 45 -1.70 19.89 44.91
N LEU A 46 -0.65 20.72 44.97
CA LEU A 46 -0.22 21.67 46.03
C LEU A 46 0.89 21.28 47.03
N PHE A 47 2.07 21.87 46.76
CA PHE A 47 2.96 22.62 47.69
C PHE A 47 3.74 21.82 48.78
N PRO A 48 4.80 22.40 49.41
CA PRO A 48 6.20 21.95 49.28
C PRO A 48 6.85 21.63 50.65
N GLU A 49 8.19 21.59 50.70
CA GLU A 49 9.06 21.52 51.89
C GLU A 49 9.38 20.13 52.48
N ARG A 50 10.48 19.54 52.00
CA ARG A 50 11.64 19.28 52.88
C ARG A 50 12.90 18.93 52.09
N ILE A 51 14.00 19.53 52.50
CA ILE A 51 15.30 19.58 51.82
C ILE A 51 16.27 18.56 52.46
N LEU A 52 17.18 18.05 51.61
CA LEU A 52 18.57 17.58 51.86
C LEU A 52 18.79 16.05 51.84
N PRO A 53 20.01 15.56 51.51
CA PRO A 53 20.91 15.99 50.45
C PRO A 53 21.48 14.75 49.70
N TRP A 54 21.35 14.66 48.38
CA TRP A 54 22.11 13.67 47.62
C TRP A 54 23.40 14.29 47.09
N LYS A 55 24.52 13.94 47.74
CA LYS A 55 25.84 13.93 47.10
C LYS A 55 25.80 12.89 45.99
N GLY A 56 25.83 13.32 44.74
CA GLY A 56 25.88 12.45 43.59
C GLY A 56 26.28 13.24 42.35
N THR A 57 27.46 12.94 41.84
CA THR A 57 28.09 13.51 40.65
C THR A 57 27.12 13.61 39.47
N VAL A 58 26.97 14.80 38.89
CA VAL A 58 26.33 14.97 37.58
C VAL A 58 27.28 14.41 36.53
N THR A 59 27.19 13.12 36.25
CA THR A 59 27.71 12.58 35.00
C THR A 59 26.68 12.86 33.93
N ALA A 60 26.98 13.80 33.04
CA ALA A 60 26.28 13.96 31.78
C ALA A 60 26.29 12.61 31.06
N ILE A 61 25.11 11.99 30.92
CA ILE A 61 24.96 10.81 30.09
C ILE A 61 25.06 11.31 28.65
N PRO A 62 26.04 10.85 27.86
CA PRO A 62 26.13 11.22 26.46
C PRO A 62 24.89 10.68 25.75
N CYS A 63 24.14 11.53 25.05
CA CYS A 63 23.16 11.12 24.05
C CYS A 63 23.91 10.49 22.87
N HIS A 64 24.42 9.28 23.06
CA HIS A 64 24.88 8.44 21.97
C HIS A 64 24.55 7.00 22.35
N ASN A 65 23.77 6.34 21.49
CA ASN A 65 23.43 4.91 21.52
C ASN A 65 22.11 4.50 22.20
N PHE A 66 21.03 5.27 22.01
CA PHE A 66 19.68 4.70 22.14
C PHE A 66 18.78 5.10 20.97
N CYS A 67 19.20 4.72 19.76
CA CYS A 67 18.28 4.61 18.63
C CYS A 67 18.80 3.53 17.68
N HIS A 68 18.85 2.30 18.17
CA HIS A 68 19.04 1.12 17.32
C HIS A 68 17.96 0.09 17.63
N ASN A 69 16.71 0.55 17.61
CA ASN A 69 15.57 -0.35 17.54
C ASN A 69 15.21 -0.53 16.06
N ASN A 70 15.81 -1.57 15.47
CA ASN A 70 15.31 -2.24 14.26
C ASN A 70 13.96 -2.94 14.54
N ILE A 71 13.01 -2.24 15.18
CA ILE A 71 11.63 -2.69 15.46
C ILE A 71 10.69 -2.09 14.40
N TRP A 72 11.10 -2.14 13.13
CA TRP A 72 10.23 -1.79 12.00
C TRP A 72 10.46 -2.71 10.79
N LYS A 73 11.32 -3.74 10.89
CA LYS A 73 11.64 -4.59 9.73
C LYS A 73 10.66 -5.73 9.45
N ASN A 74 9.57 -5.88 10.19
CA ASN A 74 8.57 -6.93 9.95
C ASN A 74 7.13 -6.46 10.23
N THR A 75 6.72 -5.32 9.69
CA THR A 75 5.30 -5.12 9.41
C THR A 75 5.03 -5.78 8.07
N GLY A 76 4.21 -6.83 8.06
CA GLY A 76 3.84 -7.57 6.86
C GLY A 76 3.60 -6.60 5.70
N GLN A 77 4.30 -6.81 4.59
CA GLN A 77 4.04 -6.03 3.40
C GLN A 77 2.58 -6.26 3.04
N GLU A 78 1.76 -5.26 3.33
CA GLU A 78 0.41 -5.18 2.84
C GLU A 78 0.54 -5.25 1.32
N LYS A 79 0.17 -6.41 0.77
CA LYS A 79 0.44 -6.75 -0.63
C LYS A 79 -0.47 -5.85 -1.47
N LYS A 80 0.02 -4.66 -1.83
CA LYS A 80 -0.76 -3.65 -2.56
C LYS A 80 -1.32 -4.26 -3.84
N MET A 81 -2.64 -4.32 -3.95
CA MET A 81 -3.37 -5.10 -4.96
C MET A 81 -3.04 -4.61 -6.39
N ILE A 82 -3.01 -3.28 -6.55
CA ILE A 82 -2.63 -2.60 -7.79
C ILE A 82 -1.24 -1.97 -7.63
N LYS A 83 -0.32 -2.29 -8.55
CA LYS A 83 1.04 -1.73 -8.57
C LYS A 83 1.09 -0.38 -9.29
N PHE A 84 0.50 -0.32 -10.47
CA PHE A 84 0.47 0.87 -11.31
C PHE A 84 -0.73 0.89 -12.25
N PHE A 85 -1.08 2.10 -12.69
CA PHE A 85 -2.13 2.39 -13.65
C PHE A 85 -1.55 3.29 -14.74
N LEU A 86 -1.70 2.90 -16.01
CA LEU A 86 -1.15 3.60 -17.17
C LEU A 86 -2.23 3.83 -18.21
N MET A 87 -2.19 5.00 -18.85
CA MET A 87 -2.96 5.31 -20.05
C MET A 87 -2.01 5.67 -21.17
N VAL A 88 -2.18 5.05 -22.33
CA VAL A 88 -1.21 5.08 -23.43
C VAL A 88 -1.96 5.24 -24.74
N ASN A 89 -1.44 6.03 -25.68
CA ASN A 89 -1.97 6.09 -27.04
C ASN A 89 -1.51 4.86 -27.86
N LYS A 90 -2.19 4.55 -28.97
CA LYS A 90 -1.73 3.66 -30.05
C LYS A 90 -0.27 3.87 -30.49
N GLN A 91 0.23 5.10 -30.38
CA GLN A 91 1.62 5.44 -30.72
C GLN A 91 2.64 5.04 -29.63
N GLY A 92 2.19 4.51 -28.49
CA GLY A 92 3.03 4.16 -27.35
C GLY A 92 3.43 5.33 -26.46
N GLN A 93 2.77 6.48 -26.61
CA GLN A 93 2.97 7.64 -25.73
C GLN A 93 2.10 7.50 -24.47
N THR A 94 2.71 7.55 -23.30
CA THR A 94 2.00 7.57 -22.01
C THR A 94 1.35 8.94 -21.80
N ARG A 95 0.03 8.95 -21.56
CA ARG A 95 -0.76 10.16 -21.24
C ARG A 95 -0.91 10.35 -19.74
N LEU A 96 -1.11 9.26 -19.01
CA LEU A 96 -1.26 9.26 -17.56
C LEU A 96 -0.49 8.07 -17.00
N SER A 97 0.28 8.30 -15.94
CA SER A 97 0.93 7.25 -15.16
C SER A 97 0.75 7.49 -13.66
N LYS A 98 0.25 6.47 -12.96
CA LYS A 98 0.10 6.46 -11.51
C LYS A 98 0.74 5.19 -10.95
N TYR A 99 1.60 5.38 -9.95
CA TYR A 99 2.30 4.29 -9.27
C TYR A 99 1.90 4.25 -7.80
N TYR A 100 1.43 3.10 -7.34
CA TYR A 100 1.10 2.85 -5.92
C TYR A 100 2.27 2.19 -5.19
N GLU A 101 3.17 1.53 -5.93
CA GLU A 101 4.42 1.00 -5.42
C GLU A 101 5.60 1.95 -5.70
N HIS A 102 6.50 2.06 -4.72
CA HIS A 102 7.70 2.85 -4.90
C HIS A 102 8.67 2.11 -5.82
N VAL A 103 8.94 2.69 -6.99
CA VAL A 103 9.87 2.17 -7.98
C VAL A 103 10.82 3.29 -8.36
N GLU A 104 12.10 2.99 -8.50
CA GLU A 104 13.11 3.95 -8.96
C GLU A 104 12.78 4.46 -10.37
N ILE A 105 13.02 5.75 -10.62
CA ILE A 105 12.67 6.44 -11.87
C ILE A 105 13.24 5.72 -13.11
N ASN A 106 14.51 5.31 -13.07
CA ASN A 106 15.16 4.60 -14.19
C ASN A 106 14.46 3.27 -14.51
N LYS A 107 14.01 2.55 -13.48
CA LYS A 107 13.28 1.30 -13.65
C LYS A 107 11.85 1.54 -14.15
N ARG A 108 11.20 2.63 -13.74
CA ARG A 108 9.85 2.99 -14.20
C ARG A 108 9.79 3.15 -15.72
N THR A 109 10.69 3.94 -16.31
CA THR A 109 10.70 4.18 -17.76
C THR A 109 10.94 2.90 -18.57
N LEU A 110 11.81 2.01 -18.07
CA LEU A 110 12.05 0.71 -18.70
C LEU A 110 10.82 -0.19 -18.61
N LEU A 111 10.19 -0.26 -17.43
CA LEU A 111 8.97 -1.04 -17.22
C LEU A 111 7.81 -0.53 -18.10
N GLU A 112 7.58 0.78 -18.17
CA GLU A 112 6.56 1.35 -19.06
C GLU A 112 6.81 0.96 -20.50
N THR A 113 8.05 1.11 -20.98
CA THR A 113 8.41 0.79 -22.37
C THR A 113 8.18 -0.69 -22.69
N GLU A 114 8.55 -1.60 -21.78
CA GLU A 114 8.32 -3.04 -21.96
C GLU A 114 6.83 -3.38 -21.96
N VAL A 115 6.08 -2.88 -20.97
CA VAL A 115 4.63 -3.11 -20.83
C VAL A 115 3.88 -2.61 -22.05
N ILE A 116 4.18 -1.38 -22.51
CA ILE A 116 3.55 -0.76 -23.67
C ILE A 116 3.82 -1.57 -24.94
N LYS A 117 5.07 -2.00 -25.16
CA LYS A 117 5.43 -2.84 -26.32
C LYS A 117 4.68 -4.17 -26.29
N SER A 118 4.63 -4.82 -25.12
CA SER A 118 3.89 -6.07 -24.95
C SER A 118 2.40 -5.89 -25.26
N CYS A 119 1.76 -4.81 -24.80
CA CYS A 119 0.35 -4.54 -25.09
C CYS A 119 0.09 -4.19 -26.57
N LEU A 120 0.91 -3.32 -27.18
CA LEU A 120 0.71 -2.86 -28.57
C LEU A 120 1.01 -3.94 -29.63
N SER A 121 1.87 -4.91 -29.30
CA SER A 121 2.20 -6.02 -30.19
C SER A 121 1.08 -7.04 -30.38
N ARG A 122 0.05 -7.01 -29.53
CA ARG A 122 -1.04 -8.00 -29.51
C ARG A 122 -2.16 -7.63 -30.48
N SER A 123 -2.78 -8.65 -31.07
CA SER A 123 -3.97 -8.48 -31.92
C SER A 123 -5.25 -8.39 -31.07
N ASN A 124 -6.32 -7.84 -31.64
CA ASN A 124 -7.62 -7.68 -30.97
C ASN A 124 -8.32 -9.01 -30.63
N GLU A 125 -7.84 -10.12 -31.17
CA GLU A 125 -8.38 -11.48 -30.94
C GLU A 125 -7.74 -12.16 -29.73
N GLN A 126 -6.62 -11.63 -29.23
CA GLN A 126 -5.91 -12.18 -28.10
C GLN A 126 -6.51 -11.72 -26.76
N CYS A 127 -6.25 -12.48 -25.70
CA CYS A 127 -6.75 -12.14 -24.37
C CYS A 127 -6.15 -10.83 -23.84
N SER A 128 -6.97 -10.09 -23.10
CA SER A 128 -6.66 -8.84 -22.39
C SER A 128 -5.78 -9.02 -21.14
N PHE A 129 -5.43 -10.26 -20.82
CA PHE A 129 -4.64 -10.63 -19.65
C PHE A 129 -3.26 -11.08 -20.12
N ILE A 130 -2.20 -10.49 -19.56
CA ILE A 130 -0.82 -10.82 -19.87
C ILE A 130 -0.11 -11.11 -18.56
N GLU A 131 0.48 -12.29 -18.45
CA GLU A 131 1.38 -12.60 -17.33
C GLU A 131 2.74 -11.97 -17.59
N TYR A 132 3.23 -11.15 -16.65
CA TYR A 132 4.49 -10.46 -16.76
C TYR A 132 5.30 -10.62 -15.46
N LYS A 133 6.32 -11.49 -15.52
CA LYS A 133 7.20 -11.78 -14.38
C LYS A 133 6.39 -12.20 -13.14
N ASP A 134 6.39 -11.38 -12.09
CA ASP A 134 5.77 -11.65 -10.79
C ASP A 134 4.41 -10.94 -10.60
N PHE A 135 3.79 -10.48 -11.69
CA PHE A 135 2.49 -9.84 -11.66
C PHE A 135 1.75 -9.99 -12.99
N LYS A 136 0.45 -9.72 -12.98
CA LYS A 136 -0.42 -9.75 -14.16
C LYS A 136 -0.66 -8.33 -14.66
N LEU A 137 -0.73 -8.20 -15.98
CA LEU A 137 -1.11 -7.00 -16.68
C LEU A 137 -2.49 -7.21 -17.27
N ILE A 138 -3.35 -6.24 -17.05
CA ILE A 138 -4.72 -6.24 -17.55
C ILE A 138 -4.85 -4.99 -18.39
N TYR A 139 -5.20 -5.15 -19.65
CA TYR A 139 -5.34 -4.03 -20.56
C TYR A 139 -6.66 -4.05 -21.30
N ARG A 140 -7.17 -2.85 -21.61
CA ARG A 140 -8.38 -2.67 -22.41
C ARG A 140 -8.20 -1.48 -23.36
N GLN A 141 -8.63 -1.67 -24.59
CA GLN A 141 -8.56 -0.64 -25.63
C GLN A 141 -9.88 0.12 -25.73
N TYR A 142 -9.82 1.45 -25.71
CA TYR A 142 -10.92 2.37 -25.94
C TYR A 142 -10.56 3.31 -27.10
N ALA A 143 -11.10 3.03 -28.28
CA ALA A 143 -10.82 3.76 -29.51
C ALA A 143 -9.32 3.95 -29.81
N ALA A 144 -8.74 5.11 -29.46
CA ALA A 144 -7.34 5.46 -29.65
C ALA A 144 -6.46 5.28 -28.40
N LEU A 145 -7.07 5.05 -27.24
CA LEU A 145 -6.40 4.90 -25.95
C LEU A 145 -6.35 3.45 -25.50
N PHE A 146 -5.25 3.08 -24.86
CA PHE A 146 -5.03 1.83 -24.17
C PHE A 146 -4.88 2.13 -22.69
N ILE A 147 -5.69 1.47 -21.87
CA ILE A 147 -5.58 1.52 -20.42
C ILE A 147 -4.95 0.22 -19.97
N VAL A 148 -3.88 0.31 -19.18
CA VAL A 148 -3.11 -0.83 -18.71
C VAL A 148 -2.96 -0.73 -17.19
N VAL A 149 -3.27 -1.82 -16.50
CA VAL A 149 -3.18 -1.91 -15.04
C VAL A 149 -2.30 -3.10 -14.68
N GLY A 150 -1.31 -2.86 -13.82
CA GLY A 150 -0.47 -3.91 -13.25
C GLY A 150 -1.00 -4.33 -11.89
N VAL A 151 -1.34 -5.60 -11.73
CA VAL A 151 -1.93 -6.17 -10.51
C VAL A 151 -1.21 -7.42 -10.06
N ASN A 152 -1.25 -7.70 -8.76
CA ASN A 152 -0.66 -8.94 -8.24
C ASN A 152 -1.42 -10.18 -8.71
N ASP A 153 -0.73 -11.32 -8.72
CA ASP A 153 -1.31 -12.60 -9.14
C ASP A 153 -2.45 -13.12 -8.26
N THR A 154 -2.64 -12.53 -7.08
CA THR A 154 -3.69 -12.89 -6.11
C THR A 154 -5.04 -12.26 -6.41
N GLU A 155 -5.07 -11.22 -7.25
CA GLU A 155 -6.29 -10.48 -7.55
C GLU A 155 -7.09 -11.12 -8.68
N ASN A 156 -8.41 -10.90 -8.64
CA ASN A 156 -9.29 -11.34 -9.72
C ASN A 156 -9.12 -10.44 -10.95
N GLU A 157 -8.70 -11.02 -12.07
CA GLU A 157 -8.44 -10.25 -13.28
C GLU A 157 -9.70 -9.63 -13.87
N MET A 158 -10.84 -10.34 -13.75
CA MET A 158 -12.12 -9.85 -14.27
C MET A 158 -12.64 -8.64 -13.47
N ALA A 159 -12.39 -8.61 -12.16
CA ALA A 159 -12.79 -7.49 -11.32
C ALA A 159 -12.05 -6.20 -11.71
N ILE A 160 -10.75 -6.32 -12.01
CA ILE A 160 -9.92 -5.20 -12.45
C ILE A 160 -10.29 -4.78 -13.88
N TYR A 161 -10.63 -5.74 -14.75
CA TYR A 161 -11.09 -5.45 -16.10
C TYR A 161 -12.40 -4.64 -16.11
N GLU A 162 -13.32 -4.96 -15.19
CA GLU A 162 -14.56 -4.19 -15.00
C GLU A 162 -14.31 -2.84 -14.32
N PHE A 163 -13.35 -2.77 -13.40
CA PHE A 163 -12.92 -1.50 -12.81
C PHE A 163 -12.40 -0.51 -13.87
N ILE A 164 -11.61 -0.98 -14.84
CA ILE A 164 -11.17 -0.15 -15.98
C ILE A 164 -12.38 0.39 -16.75
N HIS A 165 -13.43 -0.41 -16.90
CA HIS A 165 -14.67 0.03 -17.55
C HIS A 165 -15.36 1.15 -16.79
N ASN A 166 -15.59 0.94 -15.50
CA ASN A 166 -16.24 1.91 -14.64
C ASN A 166 -15.45 3.23 -14.62
N PHE A 167 -14.12 3.19 -14.63
CA PHE A 167 -13.29 4.39 -14.73
C PHE A 167 -13.55 5.20 -16.01
N VAL A 168 -13.62 4.54 -17.17
CA VAL A 168 -13.91 5.23 -18.44
C VAL A 168 -15.34 5.76 -18.48
N GLU A 169 -16.31 5.04 -17.89
CA GLU A 169 -17.69 5.52 -17.79
C GLU A 169 -17.82 6.77 -16.91
N VAL A 170 -17.11 6.82 -15.78
CA VAL A 170 -17.04 8.04 -14.93
C VAL A 170 -16.47 9.22 -15.71
N LEU A 171 -15.43 8.99 -16.51
CA LEU A 171 -14.85 10.03 -17.36
C LEU A 171 -15.84 10.51 -18.44
N ASP A 172 -16.59 9.58 -19.06
CA ASP A 172 -17.57 9.94 -20.07
C ASP A 172 -18.73 10.77 -19.50
N GLU A 173 -19.17 10.44 -18.29
CA GLU A 173 -20.19 11.18 -17.54
C GLU A 173 -19.70 12.59 -17.18
N TYR A 174 -18.44 12.74 -16.76
CA TYR A 174 -17.86 14.04 -16.40
C TYR A 174 -17.65 14.96 -17.61
N PHE A 175 -17.11 14.44 -18.72
CA PHE A 175 -16.77 15.26 -19.90
C PHE A 175 -17.92 15.38 -20.92
N SER A 176 -19.06 14.71 -20.70
CA SER A 176 -20.20 14.72 -21.63
C SER A 176 -19.81 14.34 -23.07
N ARG A 177 -19.25 13.13 -23.21
CA ARG A 177 -18.53 12.53 -24.37
C ARG A 177 -17.03 12.74 -24.29
N VAL A 178 -16.34 11.74 -23.76
CA VAL A 178 -14.89 11.81 -23.58
C VAL A 178 -14.15 11.62 -24.91
N SER A 179 -13.22 12.54 -25.22
CA SER A 179 -12.20 12.36 -26.25
C SER A 179 -10.79 12.28 -25.64
N GLU A 180 -9.82 11.73 -26.39
CA GLU A 180 -8.41 11.71 -25.93
C GLU A 180 -7.90 13.12 -25.63
N LEU A 181 -8.31 14.12 -26.43
CA LEU A 181 -7.86 15.50 -26.28
C LEU A 181 -8.36 16.08 -24.95
N ASP A 182 -9.62 15.81 -24.58
CA ASP A 182 -10.19 16.32 -23.33
C ASP A 182 -9.48 15.76 -22.10
N ILE A 183 -9.13 14.47 -22.14
CA ILE A 183 -8.31 13.80 -21.11
C ILE A 183 -6.93 14.48 -21.01
N MET A 184 -6.29 14.75 -22.15
CA MET A 184 -4.96 15.39 -22.19
C MET A 184 -4.98 16.83 -21.70
N PHE A 185 -6.04 17.58 -21.97
CA PHE A 185 -6.16 18.98 -21.56
C PHE A 185 -6.49 19.09 -20.07
N ASN A 186 -7.25 18.13 -19.52
CA ASN A 186 -7.72 18.14 -18.15
C ASN A 186 -7.10 17.01 -17.30
N LEU A 187 -5.80 16.74 -17.47
CA LEU A 187 -5.12 15.64 -16.78
C LEU A 187 -5.21 15.74 -15.25
N ASP A 188 -5.17 16.96 -14.69
CA ASP A 188 -5.27 17.17 -13.25
C ASP A 188 -6.60 16.63 -12.68
N LYS A 189 -7.71 16.88 -13.39
CA LYS A 189 -9.04 16.40 -13.03
C LYS A 189 -9.13 14.87 -13.14
N VAL A 190 -8.51 14.30 -14.17
CA VAL A 190 -8.45 12.84 -14.36
C VAL A 190 -7.66 12.17 -13.23
N HIS A 191 -6.57 12.78 -12.77
CA HIS A 191 -5.82 12.30 -11.61
C HIS A 191 -6.66 12.33 -10.33
N ILE A 192 -7.44 13.38 -10.11
CA ILE A 192 -8.36 13.47 -8.97
C ILE A 192 -9.42 12.37 -9.04
N ILE A 193 -10.03 12.13 -10.21
CA ILE A 193 -10.99 11.03 -10.41
C ILE A 193 -10.35 9.69 -10.06
N LEU A 194 -9.15 9.43 -10.57
CA LEU A 194 -8.44 8.17 -10.31
C LEU A 194 -8.12 8.01 -8.82
N ASP A 195 -7.73 9.08 -8.15
CA ASP A 195 -7.38 9.06 -6.72
C ASP A 195 -8.61 8.83 -5.84
N GLU A 196 -9.81 9.30 -6.22
CA GLU A 196 -11.03 8.94 -5.48
C GLU A 196 -11.49 7.51 -5.71
N MET A 197 -11.20 6.94 -6.88
CA MET A 197 -11.51 5.54 -7.16
C MET A 197 -10.52 4.58 -6.50
N VAL A 198 -9.23 4.94 -6.43
CA VAL A 198 -8.16 4.06 -5.96
C VAL A 198 -7.26 4.79 -4.97
N LEU A 199 -7.21 4.27 -3.75
CA LEU A 199 -6.31 4.76 -2.69
C LEU A 199 -5.37 3.65 -2.26
N ASN A 200 -4.07 3.98 -2.16
CA ASN A 200 -3.01 3.06 -1.74
C ASN A 200 -2.92 1.74 -2.54
N GLY A 201 -3.46 1.71 -3.77
CA GLY A 201 -3.49 0.52 -4.61
C GLY A 201 -4.68 -0.41 -4.34
N CYS A 202 -5.70 0.07 -3.61
CA CYS A 202 -6.96 -0.61 -3.37
C CYS A 202 -8.12 0.21 -3.97
N ILE A 203 -9.11 -0.47 -4.54
CA ILE A 203 -10.33 0.16 -5.06
C ILE A 203 -11.20 0.56 -3.87
N VAL A 204 -11.52 1.85 -3.75
CA VAL A 204 -12.29 2.40 -2.61
C VAL A 204 -13.70 2.75 -3.01
N GLU A 205 -13.87 3.47 -4.12
CA GLU A 205 -15.18 3.89 -4.60
C GLU A 205 -15.46 3.40 -6.01
N THR A 206 -16.67 2.89 -6.19
CA THR A 206 -17.21 2.44 -7.49
C THR A 206 -18.42 3.23 -7.93
N ASN A 207 -19.05 3.98 -7.01
CA ASN A 207 -20.26 4.74 -7.30
C ASN A 207 -19.92 6.07 -7.99
N ARG A 208 -20.36 6.21 -9.25
CA ARG A 208 -20.15 7.38 -10.11
C ARG A 208 -20.56 8.70 -9.46
N THR A 209 -21.72 8.74 -8.80
CA THR A 209 -22.23 9.96 -8.14
C THR A 209 -21.33 10.41 -6.99
N ARG A 210 -20.74 9.47 -6.25
CA ARG A 210 -19.82 9.80 -5.15
C ARG A 210 -18.47 10.27 -5.66
N ILE A 211 -17.94 9.64 -6.70
CA ILE A 211 -16.66 9.99 -7.32
C ILE A 211 -16.72 11.41 -7.89
N LEU A 212 -17.84 11.81 -8.50
CA LEU A 212 -18.00 13.14 -9.11
C LEU A 212 -18.34 14.26 -8.10
N ALA A 213 -18.84 13.93 -6.91
CA ALA A 213 -19.23 14.92 -5.90
C ALA A 213 -18.11 15.90 -5.51
N PRO A 214 -16.86 15.47 -5.18
CA PRO A 214 -15.78 16.39 -4.86
C PRO A 214 -15.34 17.24 -6.06
N LEU A 215 -15.37 16.69 -7.28
CA LEU A 215 -14.99 17.41 -8.50
C LEU A 215 -15.93 18.58 -8.80
N LEU A 216 -17.24 18.38 -8.63
CA LEU A 216 -18.23 19.44 -8.82
C LEU A 216 -18.05 20.60 -7.83
N ILE A 217 -17.50 20.34 -6.65
CA ILE A 217 -17.19 21.38 -5.66
C ILE A 217 -15.94 22.14 -6.11
N LEU A 218 -14.91 21.43 -6.56
CA LEU A 218 -13.66 22.02 -7.06
C LEU A 218 -13.90 22.89 -8.30
N ASP A 219 -14.74 22.45 -9.23
CA ASP A 219 -15.09 23.22 -10.42
C ASP A 219 -15.75 24.54 -10.06
N LYS A 220 -16.72 24.52 -9.13
CA LYS A 220 -17.38 25.75 -8.63
C LYS A 220 -16.40 26.73 -7.99
N MET A 221 -15.40 26.23 -7.26
CA MET A 221 -14.38 27.08 -6.65
C MET A 221 -13.41 27.66 -7.69
N SER A 222 -13.14 26.95 -8.77
CA SER A 222 -12.24 27.41 -9.84
C SER A 222 -12.85 28.49 -10.74
N GLU A 223 -14.18 28.55 -10.81
CA GLU A 223 -14.94 29.54 -11.58
C GLU A 223 -15.21 30.86 -10.80
N SER A 224 -14.80 30.92 -9.53
CA SER A 224 -14.98 32.06 -8.61
C SER A 224 -13.77 33.00 -8.60
#